data_AF-A0A4W5M7X8-F1
#
_entry.id   AF-A0A4W5M7X8-F1
#
_cell.length_a   1.000
_cell.length_b   1.000
_cell.length_c   1.000
_cell.angle_alpha   90.00
_cell.angle_beta   90.00
_cell.angle_gamma   90.00
#
_symmetry.space_group_name_H-M   'P 1'
#
loop_
_entity.id
_entity.type
_entity.pdbx_description
1 polymer ?
#
loop_
_entity_poly.entity_id
_entity_poly.type
_entity_poly.pdbx_seq_one_letter_code
_entity_poly.pdbx_strand_id
1 'polypeptide(L)'
;MLFVDGMNGVIDHNETVQWLYTLSGSLSRLVVKTALKLLIVFVEYIELNSPLLIQAVNTVDGKRGTHQHTHTHTVMLYYTTLLNGTLLD
;
A
#
# COMPACT_ATOMS: atom_id res chain seq x y z
N MET A 1 13.40 1.40 4.85
CA MET A 1 13.04 2.68 5.48
C MET A 1 13.38 2.55 6.96
N LEU A 2 14.63 2.83 7.34
CA LEU A 2 15.18 2.54 8.67
C LEU A 2 15.49 3.84 9.44
N PHE A 3 14.53 4.76 9.50
CA PHE A 3 14.57 5.90 10.42
C PHE A 3 13.15 6.15 10.91
N VAL A 4 12.96 6.06 12.23
CA VAL A 4 11.67 6.28 12.93
C VAL A 4 11.03 7.61 12.51
N ASP A 5 11.85 8.64 12.31
CA ASP A 5 11.43 9.98 11.90
C ASP A 5 10.85 10.03 10.48
N GLY A 6 11.42 9.23 9.57
CA GLY A 6 10.92 9.12 8.19
C GLY A 6 9.57 8.41 8.13
N MET A 7 9.32 7.44 9.02
CA MET A 7 8.03 6.76 9.09
C MET A 7 6.94 7.67 9.67
N ASN A 8 7.26 8.44 10.71
CA ASN A 8 6.33 9.43 11.27
C ASN A 8 5.91 10.46 10.22
N GLY A 9 6.83 10.94 9.39
CA GLY A 9 6.49 11.85 8.28
C GLY A 9 5.53 11.25 7.26
N VAL A 10 5.61 9.94 6.99
CA VAL A 10 4.67 9.21 6.11
C VAL A 10 3.30 9.03 6.78
N ILE A 11 3.27 8.76 8.09
CA ILE A 11 2.03 8.63 8.88
C ILE A 11 1.27 9.96 8.91
N ASP A 12 1.98 11.07 9.11
CA ASP A 12 1.38 12.42 9.18
C ASP A 12 0.85 12.90 7.82
N HIS A 13 1.38 12.37 6.70
CA HIS A 13 1.02 12.76 5.34
C HIS A 13 0.46 11.58 4.55
N ASN A 14 -0.84 11.31 4.73
CA ASN A 14 -1.54 10.22 4.07
C ASN A 14 -1.51 10.30 2.53
N GLU A 15 -1.20 11.48 1.94
CA GLU A 15 -0.94 11.65 0.51
C GLU A 15 0.21 10.76 0.02
N THR A 16 1.22 10.50 0.86
CA THR A 16 2.35 9.63 0.51
C THR A 16 1.88 8.18 0.36
N VAL A 17 0.99 7.74 1.24
CA VAL A 17 0.38 6.40 1.19
C VAL A 17 -0.53 6.27 -0.04
N GLN A 18 -1.30 7.32 -0.37
CA GLN A 18 -2.09 7.39 -1.61
C GLN A 18 -1.21 7.31 -2.87
N TRP A 19 -0.06 7.96 -2.85
CA TRP A 19 0.90 7.93 -3.95
C TRP A 19 1.53 6.55 -4.13
N LEU A 20 1.99 5.93 -3.03
CA LEU A 20 2.50 4.55 -3.04
C LEU A 20 1.45 3.56 -3.57
N TYR A 21 0.19 3.70 -3.16
CA TYR A 21 -0.91 2.91 -3.70
C TYR A 21 -1.15 3.18 -5.19
N THR A 22 -1.06 4.43 -5.65
CA THR A 22 -1.14 4.76 -7.08
C THR A 22 -0.03 4.07 -7.88
N LEU A 23 1.19 3.98 -7.34
CA LEU A 23 2.31 3.30 -7.99
C LEU A 23 2.15 1.79 -8.11
N SER A 24 1.29 1.14 -7.30
CA SER A 24 1.02 -0.29 -7.45
C SER A 24 0.30 -0.62 -8.77
N GLY A 25 -0.29 0.37 -9.44
CA GLY A 25 -0.86 0.25 -10.79
C GLY A 25 0.10 0.58 -11.94
N SER A 26 1.40 0.75 -11.66
CA SER A 26 2.40 1.08 -12.70
C SER A 26 2.62 -0.06 -13.70
N LEU A 27 2.99 0.29 -14.95
CA LEU A 27 3.44 -0.68 -15.96
C LEU A 27 4.80 -1.30 -15.63
N SER A 28 5.60 -0.64 -14.78
CA SER A 28 6.92 -1.15 -14.41
C SER A 28 6.83 -2.12 -13.22
N ARG A 29 7.13 -3.40 -13.48
CA ARG A 29 7.14 -4.45 -12.45
C ARG A 29 8.05 -4.12 -11.26
N LEU A 30 9.17 -3.44 -11.49
CA LEU A 30 10.08 -3.00 -10.43
C LEU A 30 9.43 -1.96 -9.52
N VAL A 31 8.72 -1.00 -10.10
CA VAL A 31 7.99 0.05 -9.37
C VAL A 31 6.87 -0.57 -8.53
N VAL A 32 6.09 -1.46 -9.13
CA VAL A 32 5.01 -2.18 -8.40
C VAL A 32 5.57 -2.96 -7.22
N LYS A 33 6.63 -3.76 -7.43
CA LYS A 33 7.26 -4.56 -6.37
C LYS A 33 7.78 -3.68 -5.23
N THR A 34 8.37 -2.54 -5.57
CA THR A 34 8.93 -1.62 -4.57
C THR A 34 7.82 -0.91 -3.78
N ALA A 35 6.79 -0.42 -4.46
CA ALA A 35 5.64 0.22 -3.82
C ALA A 35 4.94 -0.73 -2.85
N LEU A 36 4.68 -1.98 -3.26
CA LEU A 36 4.07 -2.99 -2.40
C LEU A 36 4.93 -3.30 -1.17
N LYS A 37 6.25 -3.45 -1.32
CA LYS A 37 7.15 -3.65 -0.18
C LYS A 37 7.11 -2.49 0.82
N LEU A 38 7.03 -1.24 0.33
CA LEU A 38 6.95 -0.07 1.19
C LEU A 38 5.61 0.02 1.92
N LEU A 39 4.50 -0.31 1.24
CA LEU A 39 3.17 -0.37 1.85
C LEU A 39 3.09 -1.44 2.93
N ILE A 40 3.75 -2.59 2.72
CA ILE A 40 3.84 -3.66 3.72
C ILE A 40 4.64 -3.20 4.94
N VAL A 41 5.85 -2.67 4.73
CA VAL A 41 6.67 -2.14 5.83
C VAL A 41 5.95 -1.03 6.60
N PHE A 42 5.12 -0.22 5.92
CA PHE A 42 4.27 0.79 6.56
C PHE A 42 3.21 0.17 7.46
N VAL A 43 2.47 -0.84 7.01
CA VAL A 43 1.43 -1.51 7.82
C VAL A 43 2.03 -2.32 8.97
N GLU A 44 3.18 -2.97 8.75
CA GLU A 44 3.88 -3.75 9.77
C GLU A 44 4.50 -2.89 10.88
N TYR A 45 4.69 -1.59 10.62
CA TYR A 45 5.33 -0.69 11.58
C TYR A 45 4.49 -0.48 12.86
N ILE A 46 3.18 -0.26 12.74
CA ILE A 46 2.24 -0.13 13.86
C ILE A 46 0.82 -0.45 13.39
N GLU A 47 0.01 -1.08 14.24
CA GLU A 47 -1.36 -1.49 13.90
C GLU A 47 -2.24 -0.34 13.38
N LEU A 48 -2.02 0.89 13.88
CA LEU A 48 -2.72 2.12 13.49
C LEU A 48 -2.48 2.53 12.02
N ASN A 49 -1.48 1.96 11.34
CA ASN A 49 -1.22 2.27 9.93
C ASN A 49 -2.16 1.52 8.98
N SER A 50 -2.76 0.42 9.41
CA SER A 50 -3.75 -0.34 8.64
C SER A 50 -4.96 0.51 8.20
N PRO A 51 -5.65 1.24 9.11
CA PRO A 51 -6.76 2.10 8.70
C PRO A 51 -6.32 3.28 7.81
N LEU A 52 -5.09 3.79 7.97
CA LEU A 52 -4.55 4.85 7.09
C LEU A 52 -4.39 4.36 5.65
N LEU A 53 -3.89 3.14 5.47
CA LEU A 53 -3.81 2.51 4.14
C LEU A 53 -5.21 2.35 3.52
N ILE A 54 -6.19 1.89 4.30
CA ILE A 54 -7.58 1.75 3.80
C ILE A 54 -8.15 3.11 3.38
N GLN A 55 -7.91 4.16 4.16
CA GLN A 55 -8.32 5.52 3.81
C GLN A 55 -7.67 6.00 2.50
N ALA A 56 -6.37 5.74 2.33
CA ALA A 56 -5.63 6.09 1.13
C ALA A 56 -6.20 5.38 -0.12
N VAL A 57 -6.48 4.07 -0.02
CA VAL A 57 -7.09 3.28 -1.09
C VAL A 57 -8.46 3.85 -1.47
N ASN A 58 -9.34 4.07 -0.48
CA ASN A 58 -10.67 4.62 -0.72
C ASN A 58 -10.63 6.00 -1.39
N THR A 59 -9.67 6.84 -0.99
CA THR A 59 -9.49 8.17 -1.55
C THR A 59 -9.06 8.12 -3.02
N VAL A 60 -8.11 7.24 -3.35
CA VAL A 60 -7.61 7.09 -4.72
C VAL A 60 -8.65 6.43 -5.63
N ASP A 61 -9.32 5.38 -5.17
CA ASP A 61 -10.35 4.67 -5.94
C ASP A 61 -11.58 5.56 -6.17
N GLY A 62 -12.00 6.31 -5.15
CA GLY A 62 -13.08 7.29 -5.27
C GLY A 62 -12.80 8.37 -6.32
N LYS A 63 -11.54 8.82 -6.43
CA LYS A 63 -11.11 9.79 -7.47
C LYS A 63 -11.07 9.18 -8.87
N ARG A 64 -10.84 7.87 -9.00
CA ARG A 64 -10.71 7.17 -10.29
C ARG A 64 -12.05 6.71 -10.87
N GLY A 65 -13.15 6.82 -10.12
CA GLY A 65 -14.45 6.28 -10.52
C GLY A 65 -14.46 4.75 -10.66
N THR A 66 -13.42 4.08 -10.18
CA THR A 66 -13.29 2.63 -10.20
C THR A 66 -14.03 2.06 -8.98
N HIS A 67 -14.85 1.02 -9.20
CA HIS A 67 -15.54 0.34 -8.09
C HIS A 67 -14.51 -0.10 -7.03
N GLN A 68 -14.64 0.45 -5.81
CA GLN A 68 -13.78 0.23 -4.63
C GLN A 68 -13.53 -1.27 -4.30
N HIS A 69 -14.34 -2.17 -4.84
CA HIS A 69 -14.33 -3.59 -4.52
C HIS A 69 -13.25 -4.41 -5.26
N THR A 70 -12.76 -3.96 -6.42
CA THR A 70 -11.83 -4.77 -7.23
C THR A 70 -10.37 -4.62 -6.78
N HIS A 71 -9.96 -3.41 -6.40
CA HIS A 71 -8.58 -3.15 -6.00
C HIS A 71 -8.31 -3.45 -4.52
N THR A 72 -9.26 -3.21 -3.62
CA THR A 72 -9.15 -3.62 -2.20
C THR A 72 -9.00 -5.13 -2.08
N HIS A 73 -9.79 -5.90 -2.84
CA HIS A 73 -9.64 -7.35 -2.93
C HIS A 73 -8.28 -7.75 -3.50
N THR A 74 -7.74 -6.99 -4.45
CA THR A 74 -6.39 -7.25 -5.00
C THR A 74 -5.31 -6.97 -3.96
N VAL A 75 -5.31 -5.82 -3.26
CA VAL A 75 -4.32 -5.53 -2.21
C VAL A 75 -4.40 -6.55 -1.07
N MET A 76 -5.60 -6.96 -0.64
CA MET A 76 -5.81 -7.98 0.39
C MET A 76 -5.41 -9.39 -0.07
N LEU A 77 -5.70 -9.75 -1.34
CA LEU A 77 -5.21 -10.99 -1.94
C LEU A 77 -3.69 -10.98 -2.03
N TYR A 78 -3.06 -9.87 -2.41
CA TYR A 78 -1.60 -9.77 -2.44
C TYR A 78 -1.00 -9.84 -1.03
N TYR A 79 -1.61 -9.20 -0.02
CA TYR A 79 -1.19 -9.31 1.38
C TYR A 79 -1.25 -10.76 1.90
N THR A 80 -2.35 -11.47 1.62
CA THR A 80 -2.51 -12.89 1.98
C THR A 80 -1.62 -13.83 1.16
N THR A 81 -1.41 -13.56 -0.12
CA THR A 81 -0.54 -14.35 -1.01
C THR A 81 0.95 -14.14 -0.69
N LEU A 82 1.36 -12.94 -0.24
CA LEU A 82 2.72 -12.65 0.21
C LEU A 82 3.02 -13.21 1.61
N LEU A 83 2.07 -13.13 2.55
CA LEU A 83 2.19 -13.78 3.87
C LEU A 83 2.30 -15.30 3.73
N ASN A 84 1.67 -15.89 2.71
CA ASN A 84 1.77 -17.31 2.38
C ASN A 84 3.01 -17.67 1.53
N GLY A 85 3.93 -16.74 1.25
CA GLY A 85 5.25 -17.02 0.65
C GLY A 85 5.29 -17.37 -0.84
N THR A 86 4.14 -17.46 -1.52
CA THR A 86 4.02 -18.07 -2.87
C THR A 86 4.60 -17.27 -4.06
N LEU A 87 5.24 -16.12 -3.83
CA LEU A 87 5.79 -15.25 -4.90
C LEU A 87 7.28 -14.89 -4.72
N LEU A 88 7.99 -15.58 -3.82
CA LEU A 88 9.45 -15.45 -3.66
C LEU A 88 10.26 -16.62 -4.24
N ASP A 89 9.61 -17.62 -4.82
CA ASP A 89 10.24 -18.66 -5.64
C ASP A 89 10.02 -18.41 -7.14
#